data_AF-A0A7W5F2K8-F1
#
_entry.id   AF-A0A7W5F2K8-F1
#
_cell.length_a   1.000
_cell.length_b   1.000
_cell.length_c   1.000
_cell.angle_alpha   90.00
_cell.angle_beta   90.00
_cell.angle_gamma   90.00
#
_symmetry.space_group_name_H-M   'P 1'
#
loop_
_entity.id
_entity.type
_entity.pdbx_description
1 polymer ?
#
loop_
_entity_poly.entity_id
_entity_poly.type
_entity_poly.pdbx_seq_one_letter_code
_entity_poly.pdbx_strand_id
1 'polypeptide(L)'
;METRPESPEPQGDPRWVAMLYRPATQSWRAAAESPHRSPVLYALGEMTQTMRARGDEVTVALWGPKDGAWQLFDTPLKQAASPQPTNPEAESPGEPTLLAERMTGRRHQVLMAGLSKAGLYDLTPEDDTTVQALVERLDEPAVRRVAHWLAAAGTR
;
A
#
# COMPACT_ATOMS: atom_id res chain seq x y z
N MET A 1 15.92 1.11 -21.36
CA MET A 1 15.68 0.27 -20.17
C MET A 1 16.65 0.75 -19.11
N GLU A 2 16.25 1.72 -18.30
CA GLU A 2 17.08 2.14 -17.16
C GLU A 2 16.86 1.12 -16.05
N THR A 3 17.88 0.31 -15.80
CA THR A 3 17.88 -0.66 -14.71
C THR A 3 17.80 0.12 -13.41
N ARG A 4 16.65 0.09 -12.74
CA ARG A 4 16.47 0.75 -11.44
C ARG A 4 17.57 0.26 -10.50
N PRO A 5 18.29 1.16 -9.81
CA PRO A 5 19.32 0.74 -8.88
C PRO A 5 18.72 -0.20 -7.84
N GLU A 6 19.43 -1.29 -7.51
CA GLU A 6 19.01 -2.22 -6.46
C GLU A 6 19.38 -1.63 -5.09
N SER A 7 18.47 -1.77 -4.12
CA SER A 7 18.69 -1.30 -2.76
C SER A 7 19.49 -2.35 -1.98
N PRO A 8 20.52 -1.94 -1.22
CA PRO A 8 21.22 -2.87 -0.32
C PRO A 8 20.32 -3.26 0.85
N GLU A 9 20.56 -4.45 1.40
CA GLU A 9 19.94 -4.90 2.65
C GLU A 9 20.35 -3.98 3.82
N PRO A 10 19.41 -3.54 4.67
CA PRO A 10 19.73 -2.76 5.85
C PRO A 10 20.58 -3.54 6.86
N GLN A 11 21.41 -2.84 7.62
CA GLN A 11 22.22 -3.45 8.68
C GLN A 11 21.47 -3.51 10.02
N GLY A 12 21.73 -4.57 10.79
CA GLY A 12 21.18 -4.77 12.14
C GLY A 12 19.99 -5.72 12.18
N ASP A 13 19.27 -5.72 13.30
CA ASP A 13 18.11 -6.58 13.51
C ASP A 13 16.95 -6.22 12.56
N PRO A 14 16.27 -7.22 11.96
CA PRO A 14 15.14 -7.00 11.05
C PRO A 14 14.04 -6.12 11.64
N ARG A 15 13.81 -4.97 11.02
CA ARG A 15 12.76 -4.00 11.34
C ARG A 15 12.22 -3.36 10.07
N TRP A 16 11.17 -2.57 10.13
CA TRP A 16 10.70 -1.87 8.93
C TRP A 16 11.61 -0.70 8.62
N VAL A 17 12.15 -0.66 7.40
CA VAL A 17 13.05 0.39 6.93
C VAL A 17 12.68 0.80 5.51
N ALA A 18 12.37 2.09 5.32
CA ALA A 18 12.25 2.68 3.99
C ALA A 18 13.61 3.22 3.54
N MET A 19 14.17 2.61 2.51
CA MET A 19 15.38 3.07 1.83
C MET A 19 14.99 4.00 0.70
N LEU A 20 15.61 5.18 0.65
CA LEU A 20 15.45 6.19 -0.39
C LEU A 20 16.75 6.27 -1.20
N TYR A 21 16.62 6.14 -2.52
CA TYR A 21 17.73 6.37 -3.44
C TYR A 21 17.89 7.87 -3.67
N ARG A 22 19.12 8.36 -3.53
CA ARG A 22 19.49 9.75 -3.85
C ARG A 22 20.25 9.76 -5.17
N PRO A 23 19.64 10.25 -6.27
CA PRO A 23 20.32 10.31 -7.57
C PRO A 23 21.60 11.14 -7.55
N ALA A 24 21.60 12.27 -6.82
CA ALA A 24 22.74 13.18 -6.74
C ALA A 24 24.02 12.55 -6.17
N THR A 25 23.89 11.55 -5.30
CA THR A 25 25.01 10.83 -4.67
C THR A 25 25.06 9.36 -5.06
N GLN A 26 24.17 8.92 -5.96
CA GLN A 26 23.97 7.53 -6.39
C GLN A 26 23.96 6.53 -5.22
N SER A 27 23.36 6.92 -4.09
CA SER A 27 23.46 6.19 -2.83
C SER A 27 22.09 5.96 -2.22
N TRP A 28 21.92 4.80 -1.58
CA TRP A 28 20.75 4.51 -0.76
C TRP A 28 20.94 4.99 0.67
N ARG A 29 19.87 5.54 1.26
CA ARG A 29 19.83 5.93 2.67
C ARG A 29 18.51 5.55 3.31
N ALA A 30 18.56 5.16 4.59
CA ALA A 30 17.35 5.01 5.39
C ALA A 30 16.67 6.38 5.55
N ALA A 31 15.42 6.46 5.11
CA ALA A 31 14.58 7.65 5.23
C ALA A 31 13.63 7.55 6.42
N ALA A 32 13.17 6.33 6.73
CA ALA A 32 12.36 6.04 7.91
C ALA A 32 12.63 4.62 8.39
N GLU A 33 12.62 4.43 9.71
CA GLU A 33 12.73 3.11 10.32
C GLU A 33 11.80 2.99 11.55
N SER A 34 11.26 1.80 11.78
CA SER A 34 10.40 1.51 12.92
C SER A 34 10.28 0.00 13.15
N PRO A 35 10.06 -0.47 14.39
CA PRO A 35 9.63 -1.84 14.63
C PRO A 35 8.30 -2.20 13.93
N HIS A 36 7.46 -1.21 13.62
CA HIS A 36 6.14 -1.40 13.02
C HIS A 36 6.07 -0.87 11.58
N ARG A 37 5.28 -1.52 10.72
CA ARG A 37 5.14 -1.17 9.30
C ARG A 37 4.46 0.17 9.08
N SER A 38 3.35 0.42 9.79
CA SER A 38 2.47 1.56 9.52
C SER A 38 3.16 2.93 9.65
N PRO A 39 3.97 3.19 10.69
CA PRO A 39 4.72 4.45 10.80
C PRO A 39 5.68 4.70 9.64
N VAL A 40 6.33 3.64 9.12
CA VAL A 40 7.27 3.74 7.98
C VAL A 40 6.52 4.09 6.70
N LEU A 41 5.37 3.46 6.46
CA LEU A 41 4.54 3.75 5.28
C LEU A 41 3.95 5.17 5.32
N TYR A 42 3.51 5.62 6.50
CA TYR A 42 3.01 6.98 6.68
C TYR A 42 4.08 8.02 6.37
N ALA A 43 5.27 7.90 6.99
CA ALA A 43 6.40 8.80 6.74
C ALA A 43 6.85 8.78 5.27
N LEU A 44 6.82 7.61 4.64
CA LEU A 44 7.14 7.46 3.22
C LEU A 44 6.11 8.19 2.33
N GLY A 45 4.82 8.10 2.65
CA GLY A 45 3.75 8.82 1.96
C GLY A 45 3.97 10.34 1.98
N GLU A 46 4.10 10.90 3.18
CA GLU A 46 4.32 12.35 3.39
C GLU A 46 5.58 12.85 2.69
N MET A 47 6.69 12.12 2.82
CA MET A 47 7.97 12.48 2.21
C MET A 47 7.88 12.46 0.68
N THR A 48 7.36 11.37 0.10
CA THR A 48 7.29 11.23 -1.36
C THR A 48 6.31 12.22 -1.98
N GLN A 49 5.22 12.55 -1.29
CA GLN A 49 4.28 13.60 -1.71
C GLN A 49 4.97 14.96 -1.75
N THR A 50 5.73 15.31 -0.71
CA THR A 50 6.47 16.58 -0.64
C THR A 50 7.53 16.69 -1.73
N MET A 51 8.29 15.61 -1.97
CA MET A 51 9.31 15.56 -3.03
C MET A 51 8.69 15.69 -4.42
N ARG A 52 7.61 14.94 -4.69
CA ARG A 52 6.92 15.01 -5.98
C ARG A 52 6.31 16.39 -6.23
N ALA A 53 5.79 17.06 -5.20
CA ALA A 53 5.29 18.44 -5.31
C ALA A 53 6.38 19.44 -5.71
N ARG A 54 7.66 19.13 -5.47
CA ARG A 54 8.82 19.92 -5.91
C ARG A 54 9.32 19.52 -7.30
N GLY A 55 8.71 18.51 -7.93
CA GLY A 55 9.13 17.96 -9.21
C GLY A 55 10.21 16.88 -9.11
N ASP A 56 10.53 16.40 -7.90
CA ASP A 56 11.54 15.36 -7.72
C ASP A 56 11.00 13.97 -8.09
N GLU A 57 11.81 13.19 -8.79
CA GLU A 57 11.56 11.77 -9.01
C GLU A 57 12.07 10.97 -7.80
N VAL A 58 11.20 10.13 -7.24
CA VAL A 58 11.44 9.44 -5.97
C VAL A 58 11.56 7.94 -6.18
N THR A 59 12.75 7.41 -5.90
CA THR A 59 13.02 5.97 -5.93
C THR A 59 13.17 5.43 -4.51
N VAL A 60 12.28 4.51 -4.12
CA VAL A 60 12.23 3.95 -2.76
C VAL A 60 12.21 2.42 -2.78
N ALA A 61 12.70 1.81 -1.71
CA ALA A 61 12.70 0.38 -1.45
C ALA A 61 12.28 0.16 0.02
N LEU A 62 11.35 -0.76 0.26
CA LEU A 62 10.85 -1.03 1.62
C LEU A 62 11.38 -2.38 2.08
N TRP A 63 12.15 -2.37 3.16
CA TRP A 63 12.61 -3.58 3.83
C TRP A 63 11.80 -3.81 5.09
N GLY A 64 11.57 -5.07 5.42
CA GLY A 64 10.87 -5.47 6.64
C GLY A 64 11.24 -6.87 7.08
N PRO A 65 10.90 -7.24 8.32
CA PRO A 65 11.10 -8.59 8.81
C PRO A 65 10.10 -9.55 8.15
N LYS A 66 10.57 -10.69 7.65
CA LYS A 66 9.77 -11.88 7.37
C LYS A 66 10.51 -13.11 7.87
N ASP A 67 9.84 -13.91 8.70
CA ASP A 67 10.43 -15.12 9.30
C ASP A 67 11.77 -14.86 10.02
N GLY A 68 11.94 -13.67 10.60
CA GLY A 68 13.18 -13.25 11.28
C GLY A 68 14.33 -12.87 10.35
N ALA A 69 14.11 -12.76 9.04
CA ALA A 69 15.07 -12.30 8.05
C ALA A 69 14.62 -10.99 7.41
N TRP A 70 15.57 -10.29 6.78
CA TRP A 70 15.26 -9.14 5.94
C TRP A 70 14.57 -9.58 4.66
N GLN A 71 13.46 -8.94 4.35
CA GLN A 71 12.78 -9.11 3.08
C GLN A 71 12.48 -7.75 2.45
N LEU A 72 12.71 -7.65 1.14
CA LEU A 72 12.25 -6.54 0.34
C LEU A 72 10.75 -6.69 0.04
N PHE A 73 9.99 -5.67 0.41
CA PHE A 73 8.56 -5.55 0.17
C PHE A 73 8.28 -4.52 -0.92
N ASP A 74 7.29 -4.82 -1.75
CA ASP A 74 6.74 -3.83 -2.67
C ASP A 74 6.04 -2.71 -1.90
N THR A 75 6.39 -1.48 -2.23
CA THR A 75 5.69 -0.30 -1.71
C THR A 75 4.36 -0.14 -2.45
N PRO A 76 3.25 0.23 -1.78
CA PRO A 76 1.99 0.50 -2.46
C PRO A 76 2.09 1.64 -3.49
N LEU A 77 3.10 2.51 -3.40
CA LEU A 77 3.45 3.49 -4.43
C LEU A 77 3.84 2.86 -5.79
N LYS A 78 4.33 1.60 -5.80
CA LYS A 78 4.65 0.84 -7.02
C LYS A 78 3.40 0.54 -7.86
N GLN A 79 2.21 0.47 -7.24
CA GLN A 79 0.96 0.22 -7.97
C GLN A 79 0.43 1.45 -8.73
N ALA A 80 0.93 2.66 -8.43
CA ALA A 80 0.48 3.89 -9.10
C ALA A 80 1.29 4.25 -10.37
N ALA A 81 2.40 3.56 -10.65
CA ALA A 81 3.33 3.92 -11.74
C ALA A 81 3.58 2.76 -12.74
N SER A 82 2.52 2.14 -13.24
CA SER A 82 2.60 1.30 -14.44
C SER A 82 1.33 1.44 -15.29
N PRO A 83 1.36 2.25 -16.35
CA PRO A 83 0.44 2.08 -17.46
C PRO A 83 1.07 1.10 -18.47
N GLN A 84 0.54 -0.12 -18.60
CA GLN A 84 -0.10 -0.56 -19.84
C GLN A 84 -0.63 -2.01 -19.70
N PRO A 85 -1.81 -2.33 -20.27
CA PRO A 85 -2.42 -3.64 -20.20
C PRO A 85 -2.05 -4.51 -21.40
N THR A 86 -1.70 -5.78 -21.17
CA THR A 86 -2.13 -6.90 -22.04
C THR A 86 -1.87 -8.27 -21.43
N ASN A 87 -2.96 -9.02 -21.41
CA ASN A 87 -3.16 -10.47 -21.42
C ASN A 87 -3.05 -11.30 -20.12
N PRO A 88 -4.08 -12.14 -19.86
CA PRO A 88 -4.19 -12.95 -18.66
C PRO A 88 -3.69 -14.37 -18.94
N GLU A 89 -2.41 -14.66 -18.76
CA GLU A 89 -2.00 -16.06 -18.53
C GLU A 89 -0.63 -16.15 -17.87
N ALA A 90 -0.66 -16.21 -16.54
CA ALA A 90 0.37 -16.84 -15.72
C ALA A 90 -0.26 -17.06 -14.35
N GLU A 91 -1.21 -17.99 -14.29
CA GLU A 91 -1.64 -18.60 -13.04
C GLU A 91 -0.45 -19.38 -12.47
N SER A 92 0.38 -18.71 -11.68
CA SER A 92 1.14 -19.41 -10.65
C SER A 92 0.16 -19.70 -9.51
N PRO A 93 0.03 -20.96 -9.04
CA PRO A 93 -0.83 -21.33 -7.90
C PRO A 93 -0.15 -20.88 -6.59
N GLY A 94 0.00 -19.57 -6.44
CA GLY A 94 0.39 -18.91 -5.21
C GLY A 94 -0.82 -18.76 -4.31
N GLU A 95 -1.07 -19.81 -3.54
CA GLU A 95 -1.76 -19.89 -2.25
C GLU A 95 -3.17 -19.26 -2.19
N PRO A 96 -4.22 -20.05 -1.88
CA PRO A 96 -5.59 -19.54 -1.69
C PRO A 96 -5.66 -18.42 -0.64
N THR A 97 -4.73 -18.39 0.30
CA THR A 97 -4.54 -17.35 1.32
C THR A 97 -4.19 -16.00 0.70
N LEU A 98 -3.25 -15.94 -0.25
CA LEU A 98 -2.87 -14.69 -0.92
C LEU A 98 -3.98 -14.14 -1.81
N LEU A 99 -4.81 -15.01 -2.38
CA LEU A 99 -5.99 -14.60 -3.13
C LEU A 99 -7.07 -14.06 -2.18
N ALA A 100 -7.35 -14.76 -1.08
CA ALA A 100 -8.31 -14.33 -0.08
C ALA A 100 -7.92 -12.98 0.54
N GLU A 101 -6.65 -12.80 0.90
CA GLU A 101 -6.09 -11.53 1.40
C GLU A 101 -6.21 -10.40 0.39
N ARG A 102 -5.93 -10.67 -0.89
CA ARG A 102 -6.11 -9.69 -1.97
C ARG A 102 -7.58 -9.31 -2.17
N MET A 103 -8.49 -10.28 -2.05
CA MET A 103 -9.94 -10.04 -2.15
C MET A 103 -10.45 -9.23 -0.96
N THR A 104 -10.00 -9.54 0.25
CA THR A 104 -10.30 -8.76 1.47
C THR A 104 -9.77 -7.34 1.33
N GLY A 105 -8.52 -7.15 0.90
CA GLY A 105 -7.95 -5.82 0.66
C GLY A 105 -8.72 -5.00 -0.38
N ARG A 106 -9.17 -5.64 -1.47
CA ARG A 106 -9.97 -4.99 -2.51
C ARG A 106 -11.36 -4.56 -2.00
N ARG A 107 -12.05 -5.43 -1.26
CA ARG A 107 -13.34 -5.12 -0.64
C ARG A 107 -13.22 -3.96 0.36
N HIS A 108 -12.16 -3.97 1.16
CA HIS A 108 -11.85 -2.88 2.08
C HIS A 108 -11.69 -1.54 1.36
N GLN A 109 -10.90 -1.50 0.27
CA GLN A 109 -10.73 -0.30 -0.54
C GLN A 109 -12.05 0.23 -1.13
N VAL A 110 -12.92 -0.65 -1.61
CA VAL A 110 -14.23 -0.26 -2.18
C VAL A 110 -15.13 0.36 -1.11
N LEU A 111 -15.16 -0.23 0.09
CA LEU A 111 -16.00 0.25 1.18
C LEU A 111 -15.50 1.60 1.71
N MET A 112 -14.18 1.74 1.91
CA MET A 112 -13.55 3.00 2.31
C MET A 112 -13.79 4.12 1.31
N ALA A 113 -13.66 3.84 0.01
CA ALA A 113 -13.96 4.82 -1.03
C ALA A 113 -15.44 5.25 -1.03
N GLY A 114 -16.36 4.35 -0.67
CA GLY A 114 -17.78 4.66 -0.47
C GLY A 114 -18.03 5.57 0.73
N LEU A 115 -17.39 5.28 1.86
CA LEU A 115 -17.48 6.07 3.09
C LEU A 115 -16.91 7.49 2.90
N SER A 116 -15.75 7.61 2.25
CA SER A 116 -15.16 8.93 1.93
C SER A 116 -16.05 9.74 0.98
N LYS A 117 -16.76 9.09 0.04
CA LYS A 117 -17.74 9.78 -0.80
C LYS A 117 -19.00 10.19 -0.03
N ALA A 118 -19.32 9.52 1.06
CA ALA A 118 -20.40 9.86 1.97
C ALA A 118 -20.04 10.97 2.97
N GLY A 119 -18.83 11.55 2.89
CA GLY A 119 -18.39 12.63 3.77
C GLY A 119 -17.77 12.16 5.09
N LEU A 120 -17.56 10.85 5.26
CA LEU A 120 -16.92 10.26 6.44
C LEU A 120 -15.42 10.13 6.18
N TYR A 121 -14.66 11.15 6.61
CA TYR A 121 -13.21 11.24 6.45
C TYR A 121 -12.44 10.93 7.74
N ASP A 122 -13.05 11.20 8.90
CA ASP A 122 -12.46 10.99 10.23
C ASP A 122 -13.05 9.71 10.84
N LEU A 123 -12.59 8.56 10.34
CA LEU A 123 -12.94 7.27 10.93
C LEU A 123 -12.15 7.04 12.21
N THR A 124 -12.84 6.61 13.26
CA THR A 124 -12.19 6.16 14.49
C THR A 124 -11.60 4.76 14.29
N PRO A 125 -10.66 4.32 15.15
CA PRO A 125 -10.16 2.94 15.10
C PRO A 125 -11.25 1.87 15.27
N GLU A 126 -12.37 2.21 15.91
CA GLU A 126 -13.54 1.35 16.05
C GLU A 126 -14.32 1.24 14.72
N ASP A 127 -14.36 2.32 13.94
CA ASP A 127 -14.96 2.32 12.60
C ASP A 127 -14.13 1.48 11.62
N ASP A 128 -12.80 1.60 11.64
CA ASP A 128 -11.90 0.73 10.85
C ASP A 128 -12.09 -0.75 11.19
N THR A 129 -12.21 -1.08 12.48
CA THR A 129 -12.47 -2.46 12.93
C THR A 129 -13.83 -2.97 12.42
N THR A 130 -14.84 -2.11 12.40
CA THR A 130 -16.17 -2.42 11.89
C THR A 130 -16.15 -2.65 10.37
N VAL A 131 -15.43 -1.81 9.61
CA VAL A 131 -15.24 -1.96 8.16
C VAL A 131 -14.52 -3.27 7.85
N GLN A 132 -13.48 -3.61 8.61
CA GLN A 132 -12.75 -4.87 8.47
C GLN A 132 -13.67 -6.09 8.70
N ALA A 133 -14.47 -6.08 9.76
CA ALA A 133 -15.42 -7.16 10.06
C ALA A 133 -16.51 -7.32 8.98
N LEU A 134 -16.94 -6.22 8.35
CA LEU A 134 -17.88 -6.26 7.23
C LEU A 134 -17.25 -6.89 5.99
N VAL A 135 -16.02 -6.52 5.67
CA VAL A 135 -15.29 -6.98 4.49
C VAL A 135 -14.95 -8.48 4.55
N GLU A 136 -14.69 -9.00 5.75
CA GLU A 136 -14.46 -10.43 5.97
C GLU A 136 -15.72 -11.27 5.77
N ARG A 137 -16.91 -10.70 6.03
CA ARG A 137 -18.20 -11.42 5.95
C ARG A 137 -18.95 -11.22 4.64
N LEU A 138 -18.73 -10.10 3.95
CA LEU A 138 -19.43 -9.75 2.71
C LEU A 138 -18.65 -10.20 1.48
N ASP A 139 -19.39 -10.62 0.45
CA ASP A 139 -18.84 -10.89 -0.87
C ASP A 139 -18.67 -9.59 -1.68
N GLU A 140 -17.88 -9.68 -2.75
CA GLU A 140 -17.56 -8.51 -3.61
C GLU A 140 -18.81 -7.79 -4.17
N PRO A 141 -19.86 -8.49 -4.66
CA PRO A 141 -21.09 -7.84 -5.11
C PRO A 141 -21.82 -7.08 -4.00
N ALA A 142 -21.90 -7.63 -2.79
CA ALA A 142 -22.54 -6.96 -1.66
C ALA A 142 -21.76 -5.70 -1.25
N VAL A 143 -20.43 -5.78 -1.16
CA VAL A 143 -19.57 -4.63 -0.85
C VAL A 143 -19.74 -3.51 -1.87
N ARG A 144 -19.75 -3.83 -3.17
CA ARG A 144 -19.98 -2.83 -4.23
C ARG A 144 -21.36 -2.17 -4.12
N ARG A 145 -22.39 -2.92 -3.74
CA ARG A 145 -23.75 -2.40 -3.56
C ARG A 145 -23.83 -1.44 -2.37
N VAL A 146 -23.19 -1.78 -1.24
CA VAL A 146 -23.10 -0.90 -0.07
C VAL A 146 -22.34 0.39 -0.40
N ALA A 147 -21.17 0.28 -1.05
CA ALA A 147 -20.39 1.45 -1.46
C ALA A 147 -21.17 2.36 -2.43
N HIS A 148 -21.98 1.77 -3.33
CA HIS A 148 -22.87 2.52 -4.21
C HIS A 148 -23.96 3.28 -3.44
N TRP A 149 -24.60 2.64 -2.45
CA TRP A 149 -25.58 3.32 -1.59
C TRP A 149 -24.97 4.48 -0.80
N LEU A 150 -23.78 4.27 -0.23
CA LEU A 150 -23.03 5.31 0.48
C LEU A 150 -22.71 6.50 -0.43
N ALA A 151 -22.22 6.22 -1.64
CA ALA A 151 -21.93 7.26 -2.62
C ALA A 151 -23.19 8.02 -3.07
N ALA A 152 -24.33 7.34 -3.24
CA ALA A 152 -25.59 7.97 -3.61
C ALA A 152 -26.20 8.81 -2.45
N ALA A 153 -25.94 8.42 -1.20
CA ALA A 153 -26.38 9.17 -0.02
C ALA A 153 -25.55 10.45 0.19
N GLY A 154 -24.26 10.45 -0.13
CA GLY A 154 -23.35 11.60 0.00
C GLY A 154 -23.50 12.69 -1.06
N THR A 155 -24.27 12.46 -2.13
CA THR A 155 -24.50 13.43 -3.21
C THR A 155 -25.72 14.35 -2.99
N ARG A 156 -26.19 14.51 -1.74
CA ARG A 156 -27.30 15.41 -1.40
C ARG A 156 -26.83 16.73 -0.82
#